data_AF-A0A933TDJ5-F1
#
_entry.id   AF-A0A933TDJ5-F1
#
_cell.length_a   1.000
_cell.length_b   1.000
_cell.length_c   1.000
_cell.angle_alpha   90.00
_cell.angle_beta   90.00
_cell.angle_gamma   90.00
#
_symmetry.space_group_name_H-M   'P 1'
#
loop_
_entity.id
_entity.type
_entity.pdbx_description
1 polymer ?
#
loop_
_entity_poly.entity_id
_entity_poly.type
_entity_poly.pdbx_seq_one_letter_code
_entity_poly.pdbx_strand_id
1 'polypeptide(L)'
;MDLGLPQSEVAQILGVDHATITNWELSHTFPGVQYLPKIYDFLGYCPTAPIKDRTLSQKIRLWRESLGLTQKQLAREAGVDESALHHWEAGRRRPTRRPRKRLSVFLPAALAAWLAFLN
;
A
#
# COMPACT_ATOMS: atom_id res chain seq x y z
N MET A 1 -17.04 1.75 15.29
CA MET A 1 -16.54 0.97 14.15
C MET A 1 -17.72 0.35 13.43
N ASP A 2 -17.83 0.54 12.11
CA ASP A 2 -18.94 0.04 11.29
C ASP A 2 -18.99 -1.49 11.18
N LEU A 3 -17.91 -2.18 11.58
CA LEU A 3 -17.80 -3.65 11.57
C LEU A 3 -18.29 -4.30 12.89
N GLY A 4 -18.68 -3.52 13.91
CA GLY A 4 -19.18 -4.05 15.19
C GLY A 4 -18.14 -4.79 16.07
N LEU A 5 -16.89 -4.88 15.62
CA LEU A 5 -15.81 -5.55 16.35
C LEU A 5 -15.24 -4.66 17.46
N PRO A 6 -14.89 -5.23 18.63
CA PRO A 6 -14.17 -4.50 19.67
C PRO A 6 -12.72 -4.19 19.22
N GLN A 7 -12.18 -3.06 19.65
CA GLN A 7 -10.81 -2.62 19.34
C GLN A 7 -9.75 -3.68 19.71
N SER A 8 -9.98 -4.44 20.79
CA SER A 8 -9.09 -5.54 21.22
C SER A 8 -9.02 -6.69 20.22
N GLU A 9 -10.12 -7.02 19.55
CA GLU A 9 -10.15 -8.07 18.53
C GLU A 9 -9.47 -7.58 17.24
N VAL A 10 -9.69 -6.34 16.85
CA VAL A 10 -8.96 -5.71 15.73
C VAL A 10 -7.46 -5.67 15.99
N ALA A 11 -7.05 -5.35 17.22
CA ALA A 11 -5.65 -5.37 17.63
C ALA A 11 -5.03 -6.77 17.49
N GLN A 12 -5.75 -7.82 17.90
CA GLN A 12 -5.31 -9.22 17.72
C GLN A 12 -5.19 -9.60 16.24
N ILE A 13 -6.18 -9.26 15.42
CA ILE A 13 -6.17 -9.55 13.98
C ILE A 13 -4.96 -8.89 13.30
N LEU A 14 -4.70 -7.63 13.62
CA LEU A 14 -3.60 -6.86 13.01
C LEU A 14 -2.24 -7.18 13.66
N GLY A 15 -2.23 -7.83 14.83
CA GLY A 15 -1.03 -8.18 15.58
C GLY A 15 -0.34 -6.95 16.19
N VAL A 16 -1.11 -6.01 16.71
CA VAL A 16 -0.64 -4.79 17.38
C VAL A 16 -1.26 -4.66 18.76
N ASP A 17 -0.75 -3.73 19.58
CA ASP A 17 -1.33 -3.44 20.88
C ASP A 17 -2.68 -2.69 20.76
N HIS A 18 -3.57 -2.86 21.73
CA HIS A 18 -4.85 -2.13 21.77
C HIS A 18 -4.67 -0.61 21.67
N ALA A 19 -3.69 -0.05 22.38
CA ALA A 19 -3.40 1.38 22.34
C ALA A 19 -2.94 1.84 20.94
N THR A 20 -2.37 0.95 20.13
CA THR A 20 -2.02 1.24 18.73
C THR A 20 -3.27 1.48 17.90
N ILE A 21 -4.29 0.64 18.06
CA ILE A 21 -5.60 0.82 17.40
C ILE A 21 -6.25 2.13 17.84
N THR A 22 -6.29 2.40 19.15
CA THR A 22 -6.82 3.67 19.67
C THR A 22 -6.07 4.87 19.10
N ASN A 23 -4.73 4.82 19.02
CA ASN A 23 -3.94 5.92 18.47
C ASN A 23 -4.14 6.11 16.96
N TRP A 24 -4.41 5.05 16.21
CA TRP A 24 -4.75 5.13 14.78
C TRP A 24 -6.14 5.72 14.57
N GLU A 25 -7.14 5.29 15.33
CA GLU A 25 -8.51 5.80 15.24
C GLU A 25 -8.61 7.28 15.62
N LEU A 26 -7.90 7.69 16.66
CA LEU A 26 -7.83 9.08 17.10
C LEU A 26 -6.90 9.94 16.24
N SER A 27 -6.32 9.38 15.18
CA SER A 27 -5.37 10.07 14.28
C SER A 27 -4.15 10.66 15.01
N HIS A 28 -3.81 10.16 16.19
CA HIS A 28 -2.57 10.52 16.90
C HIS A 28 -1.34 9.98 16.17
N THR A 29 -1.49 8.79 15.58
CA THR A 29 -0.46 8.17 14.73
C THR A 29 -1.12 7.51 13.53
N PHE A 30 -0.34 7.22 12.50
CA PHE A 30 -0.80 6.48 11.33
C PHE A 30 -0.12 5.11 11.26
N PRO A 31 -0.78 4.08 10.70
CA PRO A 31 -0.14 2.79 10.48
C PRO A 31 1.09 2.94 9.60
N GLY A 32 2.21 2.35 10.05
CA GLY A 32 3.38 2.16 9.21
C GLY A 32 3.07 1.28 8.00
N VAL A 33 3.85 1.42 6.93
CA VAL A 33 3.61 0.73 5.66
C VAL A 33 3.54 -0.79 5.81
N GLN A 34 4.29 -1.37 6.75
CA GLN A 34 4.30 -2.80 7.04
C GLN A 34 2.96 -3.35 7.52
N TYR A 35 2.08 -2.51 8.06
CA TYR A 35 0.74 -2.92 8.54
C TYR A 35 -0.33 -2.78 7.45
N LEU A 36 -0.07 -2.02 6.39
CA LEU A 36 -1.06 -1.74 5.35
C LEU A 36 -1.61 -2.99 4.65
N PRO A 37 -0.81 -4.04 4.33
CA PRO A 37 -1.36 -5.26 3.74
C PRO A 37 -2.42 -5.91 4.64
N LYS A 38 -2.09 -6.10 5.92
CA LYS A 38 -3.04 -6.67 6.90
C LYS A 38 -4.27 -5.80 7.10
N ILE A 39 -4.10 -4.48 7.10
CA ILE A 39 -5.22 -3.53 7.20
C ILE A 39 -6.12 -3.65 5.97
N TYR A 40 -5.56 -3.73 4.76
CA TYR A 40 -6.35 -3.90 3.54
C TYR A 40 -7.08 -5.24 3.51
N ASP A 41 -6.43 -6.32 3.95
CA ASP A 41 -7.04 -7.64 4.08
C ASP A 41 -8.19 -7.61 5.11
N PHE A 42 -7.98 -6.97 6.27
CA PHE A 42 -9.01 -6.80 7.30
C PHE A 42 -10.21 -5.98 6.81
N LEU A 43 -9.97 -4.87 6.12
CA LEU A 43 -11.04 -4.00 5.60
C LEU A 43 -11.75 -4.61 4.39
N GLY A 44 -11.11 -5.53 3.66
CA GLY A 44 -11.62 -6.07 2.40
C GLY A 44 -11.58 -5.08 1.23
N TYR A 45 -11.02 -3.88 1.42
CA TYR A 45 -10.80 -2.89 0.37
C TYR A 45 -9.66 -1.94 0.74
N CYS A 46 -9.09 -1.26 -0.25
CA CYS A 46 -8.17 -0.16 -0.01
C CYS A 46 -8.97 1.14 0.20
N PRO A 47 -8.86 1.84 1.35
CA PRO A 47 -9.63 3.05 1.65
C PRO A 47 -9.24 4.27 0.80
N THR A 48 -8.19 4.16 -0.01
CA THR A 48 -7.81 5.22 -0.93
C THR A 48 -8.52 4.98 -2.29
N ALA A 49 -9.10 6.04 -2.87
CA ALA A 49 -9.91 6.11 -4.11
C ALA A 49 -9.76 5.02 -5.21
N PRO A 50 -10.81 4.75 -6.02
CA PRO A 50 -10.81 3.70 -7.05
C PRO A 50 -9.64 3.83 -8.04
N ILE A 51 -9.05 2.68 -8.40
CA ILE A 51 -7.78 2.63 -9.15
C ILE A 51 -7.89 3.20 -10.57
N LYS A 52 -9.09 3.18 -11.17
CA LYS A 52 -9.35 3.61 -12.54
C LYS A 52 -8.95 5.08 -12.78
N ASP A 53 -9.15 5.94 -11.79
CA ASP A 53 -8.89 7.38 -11.90
C ASP A 53 -7.47 7.78 -11.43
N ARG A 54 -6.61 6.80 -11.14
CA ARG A 54 -5.28 7.05 -10.60
C ARG A 54 -4.24 7.34 -11.66
N THR A 55 -3.41 8.34 -11.36
CA THR A 55 -2.16 8.60 -12.07
C THR A 55 -1.17 7.44 -11.86
N LEU A 56 -0.16 7.32 -12.74
CA LEU A 56 0.88 6.30 -12.61
C LEU A 56 1.62 6.38 -11.27
N SER A 57 1.84 7.58 -10.74
CA SER A 57 2.51 7.79 -9.45
C SER A 57 1.70 7.23 -8.29
N GLN A 58 0.39 7.48 -8.28
CA GLN A 58 -0.54 6.92 -7.29
C GLN A 58 -0.65 5.40 -7.40
N LYS A 59 -0.56 4.83 -8.61
CA LYS A 59 -0.54 3.37 -8.83
C LYS A 59 0.72 2.73 -8.25
N ILE A 60 1.89 3.31 -8.53
CA ILE A 60 3.17 2.83 -7.97
C ILE A 60 3.14 2.83 -6.44
N ARG A 61 2.68 3.94 -5.84
CA ARG A 61 2.55 4.06 -4.39
C ARG A 61 1.60 3.01 -3.80
N LEU A 62 0.43 2.83 -4.42
CA LEU A 62 -0.55 1.85 -3.97
C LEU A 62 0.01 0.43 -4.01
N TRP A 63 0.71 0.07 -5.09
CA TRP A 63 1.37 -1.24 -5.21
C TRP A 63 2.40 -1.43 -4.11
N ARG A 64 3.25 -0.42 -3.88
CA ARG A 64 4.24 -0.46 -2.82
C ARG A 64 3.59 -0.69 -1.45
N GLU A 65 2.53 0.05 -1.14
CA GLU A 65 1.81 -0.01 0.13
C GLU A 65 1.08 -1.35 0.30
N SER A 66 0.49 -1.90 -0.76
CA SER A 66 -0.15 -3.23 -0.75
C SER A 66 0.82 -4.39 -0.50
N LEU A 67 2.11 -4.18 -0.77
CA LEU A 67 3.18 -5.14 -0.48
C LEU A 67 3.84 -4.87 0.89
N GLY A 68 3.42 -3.81 1.59
CA GLY A 68 4.01 -3.42 2.87
C GLY A 68 5.44 -2.88 2.78
N LEU A 69 5.84 -2.40 1.60
CA LEU A 69 7.23 -2.00 1.32
C LEU A 69 7.46 -0.50 1.56
N THR A 70 8.63 -0.17 2.10
CA THR A 70 9.17 1.19 2.07
C THR A 70 9.64 1.56 0.66
N GLN A 71 9.81 2.86 0.38
CA GLN A 71 10.37 3.33 -0.89
C GLN A 71 11.74 2.69 -1.14
N LYS A 72 12.62 2.68 -0.14
CA LYS A 72 13.91 1.99 -0.18
C LYS A 72 13.81 0.51 -0.58
N GLN A 73 12.88 -0.25 -0.01
CA GLN A 73 12.70 -1.66 -0.33
C GLN A 73 12.24 -1.87 -1.77
N LEU A 74 11.20 -1.15 -2.21
CA LEU A 74 10.73 -1.26 -3.59
C LEU A 74 11.79 -0.79 -4.59
N ALA A 75 12.57 0.25 -4.26
CA ALA A 75 13.65 0.73 -5.12
C ALA A 75 14.73 -0.34 -5.30
N ARG A 76 15.14 -0.99 -4.20
CA ARG A 76 16.08 -2.12 -4.21
C ARG A 76 15.55 -3.27 -5.06
N GLU A 77 14.29 -3.65 -4.89
CA GLU A 77 13.67 -4.74 -5.66
C GLU A 77 13.56 -4.40 -7.16
N ALA A 78 13.11 -3.20 -7.49
CA ALA A 78 13.02 -2.73 -8.88
C ALA A 78 14.41 -2.48 -9.50
N GLY A 79 15.49 -2.47 -8.71
CA GLY A 79 16.85 -2.13 -9.14
C GLY A 79 16.96 -0.70 -9.64
N VAL A 80 16.35 0.23 -8.91
CA VAL A 80 16.35 1.68 -9.18
C VAL A 80 16.84 2.42 -7.94
N ASP A 81 17.24 3.67 -8.11
CA ASP A 81 17.60 4.54 -6.99
C ASP A 81 16.36 4.95 -6.17
N GLU A 82 16.51 5.06 -4.85
CA GLU A 82 15.41 5.46 -3.95
C GLU A 82 14.87 6.86 -4.30
N SER A 83 15.73 7.82 -4.64
CA SER A 83 15.32 9.16 -5.07
C SER A 83 14.56 9.12 -6.40
N ALA A 84 14.92 8.20 -7.31
CA ALA A 84 14.17 7.98 -8.53
C ALA A 84 12.74 7.50 -8.23
N LEU A 85 12.58 6.54 -7.31
CA LEU A 85 11.26 6.07 -6.88
C LEU A 85 10.46 7.17 -6.18
N HIS A 86 11.10 7.95 -5.31
CA HIS A 86 10.49 9.11 -4.66
C HIS A 86 9.90 10.09 -5.69
N HIS A 87 10.67 10.45 -6.73
CA HIS A 87 10.18 11.33 -7.79
C HIS A 87 9.06 10.70 -8.64
N TRP A 88 9.03 9.38 -8.76
CA TRP A 88 7.94 8.68 -9.46
C TRP A 88 6.65 8.74 -8.65
N GLU A 89 6.69 8.46 -7.36
CA GLU A 89 5.51 8.51 -6.48
C GLU A 89 5.01 9.94 -6.24
N ALA A 90 5.92 10.93 -6.28
CA ALA A 90 5.56 12.35 -6.24
C ALA A 90 5.03 12.88 -7.59
N GLY A 91 5.01 12.07 -8.65
CA GLY A 91 4.57 12.48 -9.99
C GLY A 91 5.52 13.45 -10.71
N ARG A 92 6.68 13.75 -10.12
CA ARG A 92 7.68 14.71 -10.65
C ARG A 92 8.48 14.15 -11.82
N ARG A 93 8.59 12.82 -11.91
CA ARG A 93 9.31 12.12 -12.99
C ARG A 93 8.57 10.84 -13.36
N ARG A 94 8.59 10.47 -14.64
CA ARG A 94 8.04 9.18 -15.09
C ARG A 94 9.14 8.11 -15.22
N PRO A 95 8.86 6.83 -14.92
CA PRO A 95 9.81 5.75 -15.17
C PRO A 95 10.11 5.60 -16.67
N THR A 96 11.37 5.35 -17.01
CA THR A 96 11.79 5.04 -18.39
C THR A 96 11.43 3.58 -18.75
N ARG A 97 11.64 3.16 -20.01
CA ARG A 97 11.20 1.83 -20.50
C ARG A 97 11.76 0.65 -19.70
N ARG A 98 13.01 0.71 -19.21
CA ARG A 98 13.66 -0.41 -18.52
C ARG A 98 13.08 -0.66 -17.12
N PRO A 99 12.95 0.33 -16.22
CA PRO A 99 12.30 0.12 -14.92
C PRO A 99 10.83 -0.27 -15.00
N ARG A 100 10.09 0.18 -16.03
CA ARG A 100 8.69 -0.22 -16.23
C ARG A 100 8.51 -1.73 -16.34
N LYS A 101 9.40 -2.41 -17.09
CA LYS A 101 9.36 -3.87 -17.25
C LYS A 101 9.66 -4.63 -15.95
N ARG A 102 10.48 -4.06 -15.07
CA ARG A 102 10.77 -4.69 -13.77
C ARG A 102 9.61 -4.51 -12.80
N LEU A 103 9.06 -3.29 -12.71
CA LEU A 103 7.85 -3.04 -11.91
C LEU A 103 6.67 -3.93 -12.32
N SER A 104 6.53 -4.26 -13.61
CA SER A 104 5.49 -5.20 -14.07
C SER A 104 5.73 -6.65 -13.65
N VAL A 105 6.97 -7.05 -13.37
CA VAL A 105 7.30 -8.39 -12.83
C VAL A 105 7.01 -8.47 -11.33
N PHE A 106 7.09 -7.33 -10.62
CA PHE A 106 6.76 -7.23 -9.19
C PHE A 106 5.26 -7.07 -8.91
N LEU A 107 4.38 -7.11 -9.93
CA LEU A 107 2.94 -7.24 -9.74
C LEU A 107 2.63 -8.73 -9.50
N PRO A 108 2.53 -9.22 -8.25
CA PRO A 108 2.17 -10.60 -8.03
C PRO A 108 0.69 -10.75 -8.39
N ALA A 109 0.30 -11.95 -8.79
CA ALA A 109 -1.07 -12.30 -9.19
C ALA A 109 -2.16 -11.86 -8.18
N ALA A 110 -1.81 -11.65 -6.91
CA ALA A 110 -2.69 -11.04 -5.91
C ALA A 110 -3.24 -9.67 -6.37
N LEU A 111 -2.37 -8.77 -6.85
CA LEU A 111 -2.81 -7.44 -7.29
C LEU A 111 -3.58 -7.49 -8.62
N ALA A 112 -3.31 -8.50 -9.45
CA ALA A 112 -4.12 -8.78 -10.64
C ALA A 112 -5.54 -9.25 -10.27
N ALA A 113 -5.69 -10.04 -9.20
CA ALA A 113 -6.99 -10.43 -8.66
C ALA A 113 -7.76 -9.23 -8.07
N TRP A 114 -7.08 -8.35 -7.33
CA TRP A 114 -7.68 -7.10 -6.79
C TRP A 114 -8.06 -6.09 -7.90
N LEU A 115 -7.27 -6.01 -8.98
CA LEU A 115 -7.59 -5.16 -10.13
C LEU A 115 -8.72 -5.72 -11.00
N ALA A 116 -8.91 -7.05 -11.03
CA ALA A 116 -9.99 -7.70 -11.75
C ALA A 116 -11.35 -7.54 -11.06
N PHE A 117 -11.38 -7.36 -9.74
CA PHE A 117 -12.61 -7.10 -8.97
C PHE A 117 -13.15 -5.66 -9.12
N LEU A 118 -12.41 -4.76 -9.76
CA LEU A 118 -12.78 -3.34 -9.93
C LEU A 118 -13.12 -2.97 -11.39
N ASN A 119 -13.42 -3.95 -12.23
CA ASN A 119 -13.91 -3.75 -13.60
C ASN A 119 -15.34 -4.27 -13.77
#